data_AF-A0A7J3BC02-F1
#
_entry.id   AF-A0A7J3BC02-F1
#
_cell.length_a   1.000
_cell.length_b   1.000
_cell.length_c   1.000
_cell.angle_alpha   90.00
_cell.angle_beta   90.00
_cell.angle_gamma   90.00
#
_symmetry.space_group_name_H-M   'P 1'
#
loop_
_entity.id
_entity.type
_entity.pdbx_description
1 polymer ?
#
loop_
_entity_poly.entity_id
_entity_poly.type
_entity_poly.pdbx_seq_one_letter_code
_entity_poly.pdbx_strand_id
1 'polypeptide(L)'
;MIVGDVGTGKTKLMAELLEEAIALGFSRRISVLDCAPSIKPPDVSVGSPLESFSEAVKSVRRLPLKKIYAPRLMARSAEEALELATGNKGSIDRALEEFLRSPTKILFVNDISLYFQVGGFSKLEDVFFAVETFVATGYFGERLAEDHGSGISRHERTMMERLMDRMNVVIRLPRDLETGQGAVEVEEPSKEGDCEVS
;
A
#
# COMPACT_ATOMS: atom_id res chain seq x y z
N MET A 1 9.36 0.40 0.17
CA MET A 1 8.03 0.94 0.53
C MET A 1 8.01 2.41 0.21
N ILE A 2 6.88 2.95 -0.25
CA ILE A 2 6.71 4.38 -0.50
C ILE A 2 5.57 4.89 0.40
N VAL A 3 5.86 5.88 1.25
CA VAL A 3 4.89 6.41 2.23
C VAL A 3 4.79 7.93 2.17
N GLY A 4 3.72 8.48 2.72
CA GLY A 4 3.43 9.91 2.73
C GLY A 4 1.94 10.23 2.75
N ASP A 5 1.62 11.52 2.85
CA ASP A 5 0.25 12.02 2.96
C ASP A 5 -0.55 11.90 1.63
N VAL A 6 -1.83 12.23 1.64
CA VAL A 6 -2.67 12.28 0.45
C VAL A 6 -2.08 13.27 -0.56
N GLY A 7 -1.98 12.85 -1.82
CA GLY A 7 -1.56 13.71 -2.93
C GLY A 7 -0.05 13.85 -3.12
N THR A 8 0.78 13.20 -2.30
CA THR A 8 2.26 13.33 -2.39
C THR A 8 2.91 12.58 -3.55
N GLY A 9 2.14 11.98 -4.46
CA GLY A 9 2.68 11.29 -5.64
C GLY A 9 3.13 9.85 -5.44
N LYS A 10 2.82 9.20 -4.30
CA LYS A 10 3.20 7.80 -4.00
C LYS A 10 2.87 6.83 -5.14
N THR A 11 1.63 6.86 -5.62
CA THR A 11 1.16 5.97 -6.69
C THR A 11 1.85 6.27 -8.03
N LYS A 12 2.17 7.55 -8.30
CA LYS A 12 2.94 7.94 -9.48
C LYS A 12 4.34 7.34 -9.44
N LEU A 13 5.05 7.48 -8.32
CA LEU A 13 6.38 6.88 -8.15
C LEU A 13 6.33 5.34 -8.25
N MET A 14 5.30 4.70 -7.70
CA MET A 14 5.11 3.26 -7.88
C MET A 14 4.89 2.87 -9.35
N ALA A 15 4.16 3.69 -10.11
CA ALA A 15 3.93 3.46 -11.54
C ALA A 15 5.25 3.55 -12.34
N GLU A 16 6.09 4.54 -12.03
CA GLU A 16 7.43 4.70 -12.62
C GLU A 16 8.32 3.48 -12.32
N LEU A 17 8.33 2.99 -11.07
CA LEU A 17 9.06 1.76 -10.69
C LEU A 17 8.52 0.51 -11.40
N LEU A 18 7.20 0.43 -11.61
CA LEU A 18 6.58 -0.67 -12.35
C LEU A 18 7.01 -0.64 -13.82
N GLU A 19 7.00 0.53 -14.46
CA GLU A 19 7.48 0.72 -15.84
C GLU A 19 8.94 0.32 -15.99
N GLU A 20 9.80 0.74 -15.07
CA GLU A 20 11.21 0.38 -15.06
C GLU A 20 11.40 -1.15 -14.93
N ALA A 21 10.70 -1.80 -14.00
CA ALA A 21 10.76 -3.24 -13.85
C ALA A 21 10.30 -3.98 -15.12
N ILE A 22 9.28 -3.48 -15.81
CA ILE A 22 8.81 -4.03 -17.08
C ILE A 22 9.86 -3.84 -18.18
N ALA A 23 10.48 -2.66 -18.27
CA ALA A 23 11.54 -2.36 -19.24
C ALA A 23 12.77 -3.27 -19.04
N LEU A 24 13.05 -3.66 -17.80
CA LEU A 24 14.08 -4.65 -17.46
C LEU A 24 13.69 -6.11 -17.75
N GLY A 25 12.49 -6.35 -18.30
CA GLY A 25 12.03 -7.67 -18.72
C GLY A 25 11.28 -8.47 -17.64
N PHE A 26 10.90 -7.85 -16.52
CA PHE A 26 10.25 -8.57 -15.41
C PHE A 26 8.73 -8.70 -15.53
N SER A 27 8.09 -8.23 -16.62
CA SER A 27 6.62 -8.22 -16.78
C SER A 27 5.94 -9.55 -16.40
N ARG A 28 6.45 -10.70 -16.84
CA ARG A 28 5.88 -12.04 -16.54
C ARG A 28 6.10 -12.51 -15.09
N ARG A 29 6.95 -11.82 -14.33
CA ARG A 29 7.28 -12.11 -12.93
C ARG A 29 6.60 -11.16 -11.96
N ILE A 30 5.75 -10.26 -12.45
CA ILE A 30 5.08 -9.23 -11.64
C ILE A 30 3.60 -9.57 -11.46
N SER A 31 3.13 -9.40 -10.23
CA SER A 31 1.72 -9.22 -9.92
C SER A 31 1.47 -7.85 -9.30
N VAL A 32 0.30 -7.28 -9.58
CA VAL A 32 -0.17 -6.01 -9.00
C VAL A 32 -1.45 -6.25 -8.23
N LEU A 33 -1.47 -5.78 -6.98
CA LEU A 33 -2.65 -5.64 -6.15
C LEU A 33 -2.93 -4.14 -5.95
N ASP A 34 -3.99 -3.63 -6.54
CA ASP A 34 -4.31 -2.20 -6.45
C ASP A 34 -5.43 -1.95 -5.44
N CYS A 35 -5.06 -1.65 -4.19
CA CYS A 35 -6.02 -1.41 -3.12
C CYS A 35 -6.57 0.02 -3.12
N ALA A 36 -6.31 0.85 -4.13
CA ALA A 36 -6.88 2.19 -4.20
C ALA A 36 -8.42 2.15 -4.09
N PRO A 37 -9.04 3.05 -3.30
CA PRO A 37 -10.47 3.06 -3.11
C PRO A 37 -11.20 3.36 -4.43
N SER A 38 -11.96 2.37 -4.89
CA SER A 38 -12.85 2.47 -6.06
C SER A 38 -14.20 3.07 -5.72
N ILE A 39 -14.60 3.02 -4.44
CA ILE A 39 -15.82 3.66 -3.92
C ILE A 39 -15.42 4.75 -2.93
N LYS A 40 -15.72 5.99 -3.31
CA LYS A 40 -15.41 7.20 -2.53
C LYS A 40 -16.40 8.32 -2.90
N PRO A 41 -16.51 9.39 -2.08
CA PRO A 41 -17.33 10.54 -2.44
C PRO A 41 -16.88 11.17 -3.78
N PRO A 42 -17.81 11.66 -4.62
CA PRO A 42 -17.50 12.12 -5.99
C PRO A 42 -16.52 13.29 -6.04
N ASP A 43 -16.53 14.15 -5.01
CA ASP A 43 -15.70 15.36 -4.95
C ASP A 43 -14.33 15.12 -4.29
N VAL A 44 -13.98 13.87 -3.99
CA VAL A 44 -12.74 13.55 -3.25
C VAL A 44 -11.75 12.77 -4.12
N SER A 45 -10.66 13.45 -4.47
CA SER A 45 -9.51 12.85 -5.17
C SER A 45 -8.50 12.27 -4.18
N VAL A 46 -8.85 11.14 -3.56
CA VAL A 46 -7.97 10.38 -2.67
C VAL A 46 -7.78 8.98 -3.22
N GLY A 47 -6.54 8.48 -3.22
CA GLY A 47 -6.20 7.11 -3.62
C GLY A 47 -6.58 6.83 -5.09
N SER A 48 -5.74 7.29 -6.01
CA SER A 48 -5.93 7.03 -7.45
C SER A 48 -5.42 5.64 -7.80
N PRO A 49 -6.11 4.90 -8.68
CA PRO A 49 -5.64 3.59 -9.12
C PRO A 49 -4.37 3.75 -9.96
N LEU A 50 -3.52 2.73 -9.93
CA LEU A 50 -2.23 2.71 -10.62
C LEU A 50 -2.38 2.90 -12.13
N GLU A 51 -3.47 2.38 -12.71
CA GLU A 51 -3.80 2.52 -14.13
C GLU A 51 -4.06 3.98 -14.56
N SER A 52 -4.36 4.89 -13.62
CA SER A 52 -4.47 6.32 -13.94
C SER A 52 -3.12 6.98 -14.24
N PHE A 53 -2.01 6.35 -13.86
CA PHE A 53 -0.66 6.87 -14.06
C PHE A 53 0.14 6.09 -15.11
N SER A 54 -0.18 4.82 -15.34
CA SER A 54 0.53 4.00 -16.32
C SER A 54 -0.32 2.88 -16.91
N GLU A 55 -0.27 2.79 -18.24
CA GLU A 55 -0.82 1.68 -19.02
C GLU A 55 -0.01 0.38 -18.84
N ALA A 56 1.20 0.45 -18.29
CA ALA A 56 2.09 -0.69 -18.09
C ALA A 56 1.50 -1.75 -17.15
N VAL A 57 0.57 -1.36 -16.28
CA VAL A 57 -0.21 -2.28 -15.43
C VAL A 57 -1.01 -3.31 -16.25
N LYS A 58 -1.31 -3.01 -17.52
CA LYS A 58 -1.99 -3.95 -18.43
C LYS A 58 -1.07 -5.07 -18.93
N SER A 59 0.24 -4.92 -18.78
CA SER A 59 1.25 -5.88 -19.23
C SER A 59 1.69 -6.88 -18.15
N VAL A 60 1.10 -6.80 -16.95
CA VAL A 60 1.43 -7.66 -15.80
C VAL A 60 0.18 -8.35 -15.26
N ARG A 61 0.35 -9.35 -14.39
CA ARG A 61 -0.79 -10.02 -13.76
C ARG A 61 -1.44 -9.07 -12.76
N ARG A 62 -2.71 -8.72 -12.98
CA ARG A 62 -3.51 -7.99 -11.99
C ARG A 62 -4.30 -8.97 -11.12
N LEU A 63 -4.24 -8.78 -9.81
CA LEU A 63 -5.03 -9.54 -8.86
C LEU A 63 -6.41 -8.91 -8.74
N PRO A 64 -7.49 -9.70 -8.81
CA PRO A 64 -8.84 -9.16 -8.77
C PRO A 64 -9.19 -8.71 -7.35
N LEU A 65 -9.67 -7.47 -7.23
CA LEU A 65 -10.28 -6.95 -6.03
C LEU A 65 -11.76 -6.68 -6.26
N LYS A 66 -12.57 -6.89 -5.22
CA LYS A 66 -13.94 -6.36 -5.18
C LYS A 66 -13.88 -4.86 -4.89
N LYS A 67 -15.04 -4.26 -4.64
CA LYS A 67 -15.15 -2.86 -4.22
C LYS A 67 -14.26 -2.59 -2.99
N ILE A 68 -13.43 -1.56 -3.10
CA ILE A 68 -12.65 -1.01 -2.00
C ILE A 68 -13.21 0.37 -1.67
N TYR A 69 -13.61 0.55 -0.42
CA TYR A 69 -14.21 1.77 0.10
C TYR A 69 -13.14 2.68 0.68
N ALA A 70 -13.43 3.97 0.82
CA ALA A 70 -12.63 4.90 1.62
C ALA A 70 -13.34 5.17 2.97
N PRO A 71 -13.10 4.37 4.04
CA PRO A 71 -13.99 4.37 5.21
C PRO A 71 -14.09 5.73 5.90
N ARG A 72 -12.96 6.42 6.09
CA ARG A 72 -12.87 7.74 6.72
C ARG A 72 -13.59 8.86 5.97
N LEU A 73 -13.87 8.66 4.68
CA LEU A 73 -14.54 9.65 3.84
C LEU A 73 -16.03 9.35 3.65
N MET A 74 -16.45 8.11 3.90
CA MET A 74 -17.80 7.64 3.61
C MET A 74 -18.62 7.41 4.86
N ALA A 75 -17.98 6.99 5.96
CA ALA A 75 -18.66 6.64 7.19
C ALA A 75 -19.32 7.87 7.83
N ARG A 76 -20.38 7.60 8.59
CA ARG A 76 -21.09 8.57 9.42
C ARG A 76 -20.97 8.23 10.91
N SER A 77 -20.40 7.07 11.22
CA SER A 77 -20.20 6.58 12.58
C SER A 77 -18.96 5.67 12.67
N ALA A 78 -18.49 5.43 13.90
CA ALA A 78 -17.41 4.48 14.17
C ALA A 78 -17.72 3.06 13.64
N GLU A 79 -18.98 2.62 13.82
CA GLU A 79 -19.44 1.30 13.39
C GLU A 79 -19.41 1.16 11.87
N GLU A 80 -19.90 2.17 11.14
CA GLU A 80 -19.87 2.18 9.68
C GLU A 80 -18.42 2.21 9.15
N ALA A 81 -17.53 2.97 9.79
CA ALA A 81 -16.12 3.00 9.43
C ALA A 81 -15.47 1.61 9.58
N LEU A 82 -15.77 0.90 10.67
CA LEU A 82 -15.30 -0.47 10.91
C LEU A 82 -15.89 -1.47 9.92
N GLU A 83 -17.17 -1.36 9.58
CA GLU A 83 -17.83 -2.22 8.60
C GLU A 83 -17.17 -2.09 7.23
N LEU A 84 -16.97 -0.85 6.75
CA LEU A 84 -16.32 -0.56 5.47
C LEU A 84 -14.86 -1.07 5.45
N ALA A 85 -14.10 -0.82 6.53
CA ALA A 85 -12.73 -1.30 6.66
C ALA A 85 -12.65 -2.84 6.69
N THR A 86 -13.59 -3.50 7.37
CA THR A 86 -13.70 -4.97 7.41
C THR A 86 -14.03 -5.55 6.04
N GLY A 87 -14.91 -4.88 5.29
CA GLY A 87 -15.18 -5.20 3.89
C GLY A 87 -13.93 -5.12 3.01
N ASN A 88 -13.14 -4.05 3.16
CA ASN A 88 -11.86 -3.89 2.46
C ASN A 88 -10.89 -5.03 2.79
N LYS A 89 -10.68 -5.32 4.08
CA LYS A 89 -9.84 -6.43 4.54
C LYS A 89 -10.26 -7.75 3.90
N GLY A 90 -11.55 -8.07 3.91
CA GLY A 90 -12.05 -9.32 3.32
C GLY A 90 -11.91 -9.39 1.80
N SER A 91 -11.92 -8.26 1.09
CA SER A 91 -11.61 -8.21 -0.34
C SER A 91 -10.13 -8.46 -0.59
N ILE A 92 -9.27 -7.80 0.19
CA ILE A 92 -7.81 -7.89 0.06
C ILE A 92 -7.31 -9.28 0.45
N ASP A 93 -7.81 -9.86 1.54
CA ASP A 93 -7.45 -11.23 1.96
C ASP A 93 -7.70 -12.25 0.83
N ARG A 94 -8.85 -12.17 0.16
CA ARG A 94 -9.17 -13.06 -0.98
C ARG A 94 -8.20 -12.88 -2.15
N ALA A 95 -7.82 -11.64 -2.45
CA ALA A 95 -6.86 -11.35 -3.51
C ALA A 95 -5.46 -11.87 -3.17
N LEU A 96 -5.04 -11.74 -1.90
CA LEU A 96 -3.79 -12.31 -1.40
C LEU A 96 -3.83 -13.85 -1.40
N GLU A 97 -4.95 -14.47 -1.04
CA GLU A 97 -5.13 -15.92 -1.16
C GLU A 97 -5.02 -16.40 -2.62
N GLU A 98 -5.61 -15.68 -3.57
CA GLU A 98 -5.45 -15.98 -4.99
C GLU A 98 -4.00 -15.85 -5.46
N PHE A 99 -3.32 -14.81 -5.00
CA PHE A 99 -1.90 -14.62 -5.25
C PHE A 99 -1.08 -15.81 -4.74
N LEU A 100 -1.28 -16.21 -3.48
CA LEU A 100 -0.53 -17.30 -2.84
C LEU A 100 -0.75 -18.67 -3.48
N ARG A 101 -1.86 -18.89 -4.21
CA ARG A 101 -2.07 -20.12 -4.99
C ARG A 101 -1.15 -20.25 -6.20
N SER A 102 -0.65 -19.14 -6.72
CA SER A 102 0.25 -19.10 -7.87
C SER A 102 1.08 -17.83 -7.79
N PRO A 103 2.05 -17.74 -6.88
CA PRO A 103 2.77 -16.50 -6.64
C PRO A 103 3.67 -16.16 -7.83
N THR A 104 3.77 -14.87 -8.13
CA THR A 104 4.85 -14.36 -8.97
C THR A 104 5.99 -13.89 -8.09
N LYS A 105 7.17 -13.68 -8.68
CA LYS A 105 8.38 -13.34 -7.90
C LYS A 105 8.38 -11.91 -7.37
N ILE A 106 7.62 -11.02 -7.99
CA ILE A 106 7.56 -9.60 -7.64
C ILE A 106 6.09 -9.21 -7.42
N LEU A 107 5.78 -8.63 -6.26
CA LEU A 107 4.44 -8.13 -5.96
C LEU A 107 4.47 -6.63 -5.70
N PHE A 108 3.67 -5.89 -6.47
CA PHE A 108 3.37 -4.48 -6.24
C PHE A 108 2.01 -4.36 -5.55
N VAL A 109 1.94 -3.64 -4.43
CA VAL A 109 0.69 -3.38 -3.67
C VAL A 109 0.47 -1.88 -3.53
N ASN A 110 -0.46 -1.32 -4.30
CA ASN A 110 -0.82 0.09 -4.17
C ASN A 110 -1.80 0.28 -3.00
N ASP A 111 -1.60 1.30 -2.17
CA ASP A 111 -2.42 1.71 -1.02
C ASP A 111 -2.70 0.59 0.00
N ILE A 112 -1.65 -0.12 0.42
CA ILE A 112 -1.74 -1.22 1.40
C ILE A 112 -2.31 -0.80 2.77
N SER A 113 -2.24 0.49 3.11
CA SER A 113 -2.69 0.98 4.40
C SER A 113 -4.20 0.76 4.63
N LEU A 114 -5.01 0.68 3.57
CA LEU A 114 -6.43 0.31 3.67
C LEU A 114 -6.64 -1.12 4.18
N TYR A 115 -5.72 -2.04 3.91
CA TYR A 115 -5.73 -3.36 4.53
C TYR A 115 -5.54 -3.25 6.05
N PHE A 116 -4.61 -2.40 6.46
CA PHE A 116 -4.20 -2.24 7.85
C PHE A 116 -5.15 -1.43 8.73
N GLN A 117 -6.25 -0.89 8.20
CA GLN A 117 -7.28 -0.27 9.02
C GLN A 117 -7.89 -1.24 10.03
N VAL A 118 -8.03 -2.52 9.65
CA VAL A 118 -8.45 -3.62 10.55
C VAL A 118 -7.69 -4.93 10.33
N GLY A 119 -6.81 -4.98 9.32
CA GLY A 119 -5.97 -6.13 9.00
C GLY A 119 -4.76 -6.28 9.94
N GLY A 120 -3.96 -7.32 9.69
CA GLY A 120 -2.76 -7.63 10.46
C GLY A 120 -1.72 -8.36 9.61
N PHE A 121 -0.60 -8.74 10.22
CA PHE A 121 0.57 -9.22 9.48
C PHE A 121 0.50 -10.66 9.00
N SER A 122 -0.30 -11.52 9.63
CA SER A 122 -0.24 -12.96 9.39
C SER A 122 -0.33 -13.35 7.90
N LYS A 123 -1.21 -12.69 7.12
CA LYS A 123 -1.32 -12.98 5.68
C LYS A 123 -0.18 -12.39 4.84
N LEU A 124 0.38 -11.25 5.26
CA LEU A 124 1.53 -10.65 4.60
C LEU A 124 2.82 -11.42 4.88
N GLU A 125 2.93 -12.12 6.01
CA GLU A 125 4.07 -13.01 6.27
C GLU A 125 4.17 -14.12 5.22
N ASP A 126 3.05 -14.79 4.93
CA ASP A 126 2.98 -15.78 3.85
C ASP A 126 3.41 -15.18 2.50
N VAL A 127 3.02 -13.93 2.23
CA VAL A 127 3.37 -13.21 1.00
C VAL A 127 4.87 -12.94 0.95
N PHE A 128 5.50 -12.49 2.04
CA PHE A 128 6.94 -12.23 2.10
C PHE A 128 7.76 -13.49 1.83
N PHE A 129 7.30 -14.66 2.29
CA PHE A 129 7.96 -15.93 1.96
C PHE A 129 7.77 -16.36 0.50
N ALA A 130 6.73 -15.87 -0.18
CA ALA A 130 6.39 -16.26 -1.54
C ALA A 130 7.05 -15.38 -2.63
N VAL A 131 7.57 -14.20 -2.27
CA VAL A 131 8.12 -13.22 -3.22
C VAL A 131 9.61 -12.98 -3.00
N GLU A 132 10.31 -12.62 -4.08
CA GLU A 132 11.70 -12.13 -4.04
C GLU A 132 11.73 -10.60 -3.87
N THR A 133 10.69 -9.90 -4.29
CA THR A 133 10.60 -8.44 -4.18
C THR A 133 9.16 -8.02 -3.88
N PHE A 134 9.00 -7.18 -2.86
CA PHE A 134 7.73 -6.63 -2.43
C PHE A 134 7.79 -5.11 -2.46
N VAL A 135 6.98 -4.49 -3.31
CA VAL A 135 6.88 -3.03 -3.45
C VAL A 135 5.50 -2.62 -2.98
N ALA A 136 5.41 -1.72 -2.01
CA ALA A 136 4.12 -1.24 -1.51
C ALA A 136 4.11 0.27 -1.38
N THR A 137 2.95 0.88 -1.66
CA THR A 137 2.63 2.25 -1.24
C THR A 137 1.63 2.19 -0.09
N GLY A 138 1.62 3.21 0.77
CA GLY A 138 0.56 3.35 1.76
C GLY A 138 0.48 4.75 2.35
N TYR A 139 -0.68 5.06 2.92
CA TYR A 139 -0.90 6.32 3.62
C TYR A 139 -0.12 6.38 4.92
N PHE A 140 0.66 7.44 5.10
CA PHE A 140 1.36 7.73 6.35
C PHE A 140 1.41 9.26 6.54
N GLY A 141 0.29 9.83 6.98
CA GLY A 141 0.11 11.28 7.10
C GLY A 141 -0.93 11.65 8.16
N GLU A 142 -1.42 12.89 8.07
CA GLU A 142 -2.37 13.44 9.07
C GLU A 142 -3.71 13.90 8.45
N ARG A 143 -3.79 14.16 7.13
CA ARG A 143 -5.03 14.66 6.49
C ARG A 143 -6.26 13.77 6.64
N LEU A 144 -6.09 12.49 6.93
CA LEU A 144 -7.15 11.49 7.13
C LEU A 144 -7.09 10.94 8.56
N ALA A 145 -6.73 11.75 9.56
CA ALA A 145 -6.66 11.29 10.94
C ALA A 145 -8.05 10.99 11.54
N GLU A 146 -9.05 11.80 11.20
CA GLU A 146 -10.43 11.63 11.67
C GLU A 146 -11.03 10.31 11.17
N ASP A 147 -11.59 9.53 12.09
CA ASP A 147 -12.12 8.19 11.85
C ASP A 147 -13.41 7.87 12.60
N HIS A 148 -14.13 8.91 13.03
CA HIS A 148 -15.37 8.83 13.81
C HIS A 148 -15.20 8.13 15.16
N GLY A 149 -13.98 8.05 15.69
CA GLY A 149 -13.67 7.36 16.94
C GLY A 149 -13.61 5.84 16.82
N SER A 150 -13.53 5.30 15.59
CA SER A 150 -13.42 3.86 15.34
C SER A 150 -12.05 3.28 15.73
N GLY A 151 -11.00 4.10 15.73
CA GLY A 151 -9.64 3.67 16.03
C GLY A 151 -8.91 3.01 14.86
N ILE A 152 -9.52 2.95 13.67
CA ILE A 152 -8.88 2.40 12.46
C ILE A 152 -7.64 3.22 12.05
N SER A 153 -7.62 4.54 12.30
CA SER A 153 -6.45 5.39 12.00
C SER A 153 -5.25 5.01 12.85
N ARG A 154 -5.48 4.74 14.15
CA ARG A 154 -4.42 4.33 15.09
C ARG A 154 -3.89 2.94 14.74
N HIS A 155 -4.78 2.02 14.41
CA HIS A 155 -4.41 0.65 14.02
C HIS A 155 -3.64 0.63 12.70
N GLU A 156 -4.12 1.36 11.68
CA GLU A 156 -3.43 1.56 10.41
C GLU A 156 -2.01 2.06 10.64
N ARG A 157 -1.85 3.14 11.44
CA ARG A 157 -0.53 3.72 11.72
C ARG A 157 0.42 2.72 12.37
N THR A 158 -0.05 2.02 13.41
CA THR A 158 0.76 1.01 14.12
C THR A 158 1.21 -0.11 13.19
N MET A 159 0.33 -0.57 12.30
CA MET A 159 0.65 -1.64 11.36
C MET A 159 1.54 -1.15 10.22
N MET A 160 1.36 0.09 9.76
CA MET A 160 2.24 0.71 8.78
C MET A 160 3.66 0.87 9.32
N GLU A 161 3.83 1.32 10.57
CA GLU A 161 5.14 1.38 11.25
C GLU A 161 5.80 0.00 11.27
N ARG A 162 5.07 -1.03 11.72
CA ARG A 162 5.57 -2.41 11.69
C ARG A 162 5.91 -2.92 10.29
N LEU A 163 5.22 -2.46 9.25
CA LEU A 163 5.53 -2.87 7.88
C LEU A 163 6.83 -2.21 7.46
N MET A 164 6.97 -0.92 7.73
CA MET A 164 8.16 -0.15 7.42
C MET A 164 9.41 -0.75 8.08
N ASP A 165 9.32 -1.19 9.34
CA ASP A 165 10.42 -1.85 10.05
C ASP A 165 10.90 -3.16 9.37
N ARG A 166 10.02 -3.81 8.57
CA ARG A 166 10.35 -5.03 7.82
C ARG A 166 10.83 -4.76 6.40
N MET A 167 10.77 -3.52 5.92
CA MET A 167 11.11 -3.18 4.54
C MET A 167 12.59 -2.80 4.44
N ASN A 168 13.26 -3.28 3.40
CA ASN A 168 14.68 -2.96 3.16
C ASN A 168 14.91 -1.51 2.73
N VAL A 169 13.90 -0.86 2.17
CA VAL A 169 13.96 0.53 1.72
C VAL A 169 12.62 1.18 2.02
N VAL A 170 12.62 2.31 2.70
CA VAL A 170 11.45 3.16 2.91
C VAL A 170 11.73 4.52 2.27
N ILE A 171 10.88 4.91 1.33
CA ILE A 171 10.89 6.21 0.67
C ILE A 171 9.75 7.03 1.27
N ARG A 172 10.07 8.10 2.00
CA ARG A 172 9.09 9.04 2.53
C ARG A 172 8.97 10.23 1.58
N LEU A 173 7.76 10.46 1.08
CA LEU A 173 7.46 11.61 0.24
C LEU A 173 6.96 12.77 1.12
N PRO A 174 7.55 13.97 0.99
CA PRO A 174 7.15 15.14 1.76
C PRO A 174 5.73 15.59 1.38
N ARG A 175 5.08 16.34 2.29
CA ARG A 175 3.69 16.81 2.10
C ARG A 175 3.54 17.69 0.85
N ASP A 176 4.59 18.41 0.45
CA ASP A 176 4.54 19.48 -0.54
C ASP A 176 5.61 19.32 -1.64
N LEU A 177 5.41 18.40 -2.58
CA LEU A 177 6.19 18.41 -3.82
C LEU A 177 5.79 19.57 -4.76
N GLU A 178 4.71 20.29 -4.49
CA GLU A 178 4.25 21.44 -5.29
C GLU A 178 5.01 22.75 -4.99
N THR A 179 5.63 22.90 -3.82
CA THR A 179 6.39 24.14 -3.45
C THR A 179 7.90 23.97 -3.52
N GLY A 180 8.41 22.78 -3.86
CA GLY A 180 9.86 22.51 -3.90
C GLY A 180 10.55 22.52 -2.52
N GLN A 181 9.78 22.49 -1.43
CA GLN A 181 10.30 22.45 -0.07
C GLN A 181 9.96 21.12 0.60
N GLY A 182 10.80 20.12 0.33
CA GLY A 182 10.77 18.83 1.00
C GLY A 182 11.78 17.89 0.35
N ALA A 183 12.69 17.34 1.14
CA ALA A 183 13.59 16.31 0.65
C ALA A 183 12.84 14.96 0.62
N VAL A 184 13.05 14.17 -0.42
CA VAL A 184 12.71 12.75 -0.40
C VAL A 184 13.69 12.09 0.56
N GLU A 185 13.17 11.51 1.63
CA GLU A 185 13.98 10.75 2.59
C GLU A 185 13.95 9.27 2.20
N VAL A 186 15.13 8.69 2.02
CA VAL A 186 15.30 7.26 1.80
C VAL A 186 15.94 6.69 3.06
N GLU A 187 15.17 5.92 3.82
CA GLU A 187 15.64 5.19 4.99
C GLU A 187 15.97 3.76 4.56
N GLU A 188 17.23 3.37 4.71
CA GLU A 188 17.65 1.96 4.74
C GLU A 188 17.64 1.50 6.20
N PRO A 189 17.26 0.25 6.50
CA PRO A 189 17.26 -0.25 7.87
C PRO A 189 18.66 -0.14 8.46
N SER A 190 18.74 0.36 9.70
CA SER A 190 19.95 0.31 10.51
C SER A 190 20.42 -1.14 10.59
N LYS A 191 21.63 -1.43 10.09
CA LYS A 191 22.29 -2.72 10.32
C LYS A 191 22.60 -2.84 11.82
N GLU A 192 21.65 -3.34 12.59
CA GLU A 192 21.94 -3.81 13.94
C GLU A 192 22.66 -5.16 13.84
N GLY A 193 23.97 -5.10 14.06
CA GLY A 193 24.74 -6.13 14.73
C GLY A 193 25.01 -7.43 13.97
N ASP A 194 26.11 -7.45 13.21
CA ASP A 194 27.00 -8.60 13.30
C ASP A 194 27.44 -8.72 14.78
N CYS A 195 26.93 -9.73 15.49
CA CYS A 195 27.52 -10.20 16.74
C CYS A 195 27.56 -11.72 16.73
N GLU A 196 28.69 -12.17 16.18
CA GLU A 196 29.55 -13.25 16.64
C GLU A 196 28.98 -14.67 16.74
N VAL A 197 29.47 -15.46 15.78
CA VAL A 197 29.83 -16.87 15.94
C VAL A 197 30.42 -17.13 17.33
N SER A 198 29.81 -18.04 18.07
CA SER A 198 30.46 -18.88 19.08
C SER A 198 29.71 -20.20 19.18
#